data_AF-A0A0K1DZE9-F1
#
_entry.id   AF-A0A0K1DZE9-F1
#
_cell.length_a   1.000
_cell.length_b   1.000
_cell.length_c   1.000
_cell.angle_alpha   90.00
_cell.angle_beta   90.00
_cell.angle_gamma   90.00
#
_symmetry.space_group_name_H-M   'P 1'
#
loop_
_entity.id
_entity.type
_entity.pdbx_description
1 polymer ?
#
loop_
_entity_poly.entity_id
_entity_poly.type
_entity_poly.pdbx_seq_one_letter_code
_entity_poly.pdbx_strand_id
1 'polypeptide(L)' 'MAAIYGAVVLIMGVVGNEPELVLLGLAMMLLGNLHKLGRFLVKMQKRTIDVKT' A
#
# COMPACT_ATOMS: atom_id res chain seq x y z
N MET A 1 -10.41 0.05 -0.01
CA MET A 1 -10.99 -0.37 1.28
C MET A 1 -9.91 -0.79 2.27
N ALA A 2 -9.08 -1.82 2.01
CA ALA A 2 -8.02 -2.26 2.94
C ALA A 2 -7.02 -1.17 3.40
N ALA A 3 -6.61 -0.26 2.51
CA ALA A 3 -5.71 0.84 2.88
C ALA A 3 -6.30 1.85 3.89
N ILE A 4 -7.63 2.03 3.89
CA ILE A 4 -8.32 2.93 4.84
C ILE A 4 -8.35 2.26 6.22
N TYR A 5 -8.68 0.97 6.28
CA TYR A 5 -8.62 0.20 7.53
C TYR A 5 -7.19 0.11 8.08
N GLY A 6 -6.19 -0.07 7.21
CA GLY A 6 -4.77 -0.02 7.61
C GLY A 6 -4.36 1.32 8.21
N ALA A 7 -4.88 2.45 7.71
CA ALA A 7 -4.64 3.77 8.29
C ALA A 7 -5.21 3.91 9.71
N VAL A 8 -6.44 3.42 9.93
CA VAL A 8 -7.10 3.46 11.24
C VAL A 8 -6.35 2.58 12.26
N VAL A 9 -5.92 1.39 11.85
CA VAL A 9 -5.15 0.46 12.68
C VAL A 9 -3.77 1.04 13.02
N LEU A 10 -3.11 1.72 12.09
CA LEU A 10 -1.86 2.45 12.34
C LEU A 10 -2.05 3.54 13.42
N ILE A 11 -3.10 4.34 13.30
CA ILE A 11 -3.39 5.40 14.28
C ILE A 11 -3.68 4.79 15.66
N MET A 12 -4.46 3.71 15.73
CA MET A 12 -4.70 3.00 16.98
C MET A 12 -3.40 2.43 17.59
N GLY A 13 -2.54 1.80 16.79
CA GLY A 13 -1.27 1.25 17.26
C GLY A 13 -0.30 2.31 17.78
N VAL A 14 -0.25 3.48 17.14
CA VAL A 14 0.57 4.62 17.60
C VAL A 14 0.02 5.20 18.90
N VAL A 15 -1.29 5.36 19.03
CA VAL A 15 -1.93 5.89 20.24
C VAL A 15 -1.84 4.92 21.41
N GLY A 16 -1.95 3.61 21.15
CA GLY A 16 -1.84 2.54 22.15
C GLY A 16 -0.40 2.16 22.52
N ASN A 17 0.60 2.70 21.81
CA ASN A 17 2.01 2.28 21.91
C ASN A 17 2.20 0.76 21.68
N GLU A 18 1.39 0.18 20.78
CA GLU A 18 1.41 -1.24 20.44
C GLU A 18 2.06 -1.44 19.07
N PRO A 19 3.36 -1.82 19.02
CA PRO A 19 4.11 -1.90 17.77
C PRO A 19 3.58 -2.98 16.82
N GLU A 20 2.91 -4.01 17.35
CA GLU A 20 2.28 -5.08 16.58
C GLU A 20 1.16 -4.56 15.68
N LEU A 21 0.32 -3.66 16.22
CA LEU A 21 -0.76 -3.01 15.46
C LEU A 21 -0.21 -2.06 14.40
N VAL A 22 0.89 -1.36 14.70
CA VAL A 22 1.58 -0.51 13.72
C VAL A 22 2.09 -1.35 12.54
N LEU A 23 2.73 -2.49 12.83
CA LEU A 23 3.21 -3.42 11.82
C LEU A 23 2.06 -3.98 10.97
N LEU A 24 0.96 -4.36 11.61
CA LEU A 24 -0.22 -4.90 10.95
C LEU A 24 -0.89 -3.87 10.01
N GLY A 25 -1.03 -2.63 10.47
CA GLY A 25 -1.61 -1.54 9.67
C GLY A 25 -0.74 -1.16 8.47
N LEU A 26 0.59 -1.20 8.62
CA LEU A 26 1.56 -1.05 7.52
C LEU A 26 1.44 -2.19 6.51
N ALA A 27 1.37 -3.44 6.97
CA ALA A 27 1.21 -4.60 6.10
C ALA A 27 -0.13 -4.55 5.33
N MET A 28 -1.22 -4.15 5.98
CA MET A 28 -2.53 -3.97 5.35
C MET A 28 -2.54 -2.83 4.32
N MET A 29 -1.84 -1.72 4.59
CA MET A 29 -1.66 -0.66 3.61
C MET A 29 -0.90 -1.15 2.39
N LEU A 30 0.21 -1.87 2.57
CA LEU A 30 1.01 -2.42 1.48
C LEU A 30 0.23 -3.43 0.64
N LEU A 31 -0.43 -4.40 1.27
CA LEU A 31 -1.26 -5.39 0.59
C LEU A 31 -2.47 -4.75 -0.11
N GLY A 32 -3.13 -3.79 0.55
CA GLY A 32 -4.25 -3.05 -0.01
C GLY A 32 -3.87 -2.18 -1.20
N ASN A 33 -2.62 -1.72 -1.28
CA ASN A 33 -2.08 -0.95 -2.40
C ASN A 33 -1.35 -1.80 -3.43
N LEU A 34 -1.07 -3.09 -3.16
CA LEU A 34 -0.37 -3.99 -4.09
C LEU A 34 -1.09 -4.08 -5.44
N HIS A 35 -2.42 -4.09 -5.42
CA HIS A 35 -3.24 -4.13 -6.63
C HIS A 35 -3.13 -2.83 -7.45
N LYS A 36 -2.95 -1.67 -6.80
CA LYS A 36 -2.71 -0.39 -7.47
C LYS A 36 -1.27 -0.26 -7.94
N LEU A 37 -0.30 -0.68 -7.12
CA LEU A 37 1.12 -0.71 -7.44
C LEU A 37 1.40 -1.63 -8.64
N GLY A 38 0.80 -2.82 -8.69
CA GLY A 38 0.91 -3.73 -9.83
C GLY A 38 0.38 -3.11 -11.12
N ARG A 39 -0.80 -2.47 -11.09
CA ARG A 39 -1.32 -1.75 -12.27
C ARG A 39 -0.47 -0.55 -12.67
N PHE A 40 0.10 0.16 -11.69
CA PHE A 40 0.94 1.32 -11.94
C PHE A 40 2.28 0.92 -12.57
N LEU A 41 2.90 -0.17 -12.08
CA LEU A 41 4.11 -0.77 -12.65
C LEU A 41 3.86 -1.26 -14.08
N VAL A 42 2.75 -1.95 -14.35
CA VAL A 42 2.38 -2.39 -15.70
C VAL A 42 2.11 -1.20 -16.63
N LYS A 43 1.46 -0.13 -16.14
CA LYS A 43 1.27 1.11 -16.91
C LYS A 43 2.59 1.81 -17.22
N MET A 44 3.53 1.85 -16.27
CA MET A 44 4.87 2.41 -16.50
C MET A 44 5.67 1.56 -17.50
N GLN A 45 5.58 0.23 -17.42
CA GLN A 45 6.21 -0.65 -18.41
C GLN A 45 5.63 -0.41 -19.81
N LYS A 46 4.31 -0.31 -19.95
CA LYS A 46 3.67 -0.04 -21.25
C LYS A 46 4.11 1.28 -21.87
N ARG A 47 4.24 2.36 -21.07
CA ARG A 47 4.76 3.66 -21.57
C ARG A 47 6.24 3.61 -21.94
N THR A 48 7.03 2.78 -21.27
CA THR A 48 8.46 2.65 -21.56
C THR A 48 8.71 1.93 -22.89
N ILE A 49 7.82 1.01 -23.25
CA ILE A 49 7.89 0.27 -24.53
C ILE A 49 7.44 1.16 -25.70
N ASP A 50 6.41 1.97 -25.50
CA ASP A 50 5.84 2.90 -26.51
C ASP A 50 6.80 4.04 -26.90
N VAL A 51 7.63 4.53 -25.97
CA VAL A 51 8.65 5.56 -26.24
C VAL A 51 9.84 5.02 -27.06
N LYS A 52 9.95 3.70 -27.23
CA LYS A 52 11.07 3.05 -27.92
C LYS A 52 10.80 2.69 -29.39
N THR A 53 9.61 2.99 -29.90
CA THR A 53 9.20 2.87 -31.32
C THR A 53 9.04 4.24 -31.95
#